data_AF-A0AAE1A609-F1
#
_entry.id   AF-A0AAE1A609-F1
#
_cell.length_a   1.000
_cell.length_b   1.000
_cell.length_c   1.000
_cell.angle_alpha   90.00
_cell.angle_beta   90.00
_cell.angle_gamma   90.00
#
_symmetry.space_group_name_H-M   'P 1'
#
loop_
_entity.id
_entity.type
_entity.pdbx_description
1 polymer ?
#
loop_
_entity_poly.entity_id
_entity_poly.type
_entity_poly.pdbx_seq_one_letter_code
_entity_poly.pdbx_strand_id
1 'polypeptide(L)' 'MANDIQRYCDQCHRCQAAKKPGVGVHQPPGHLATAPLEVVAMDFTKLEVSADGKEDVLVLTDVFTK' A
#
# COMPACT_ATOMS: atom_id res chain seq x y z
N MET A 1 36.82 14.65 2.74
CA MET A 1 36.79 13.18 2.87
C MET A 1 35.38 12.65 3.14
N ALA A 2 34.78 12.86 4.31
CA ALA A 2 33.42 12.35 4.59
C ALA A 2 32.35 12.85 3.59
N ASN A 3 32.38 14.14 3.24
CA ASN A 3 31.46 14.73 2.25
C ASN A 3 31.62 14.14 0.84
N ASP A 4 32.85 13.78 0.46
CA ASP A 4 33.13 13.22 -0.88
C ASP A 4 32.59 11.80 -0.99
N ILE A 5 32.74 11.02 0.10
CA ILE A 5 32.17 9.67 0.22
C ILE A 5 30.64 9.74 0.17
N GLN A 6 30.04 10.67 0.91
CA GLN A 6 28.59 10.87 0.89
C GLN A 6 28.10 11.20 -0.52
N ARG A 7 28.74 12.18 -1.18
CA ARG A 7 28.39 12.58 -2.55
C ARG A 7 28.51 11.42 -3.55
N TYR A 8 29.56 10.60 -3.44
CA TYR A 8 29.72 9.42 -4.28
C TYR A 8 28.61 8.38 -4.04
N CYS A 9 28.29 8.10 -2.77
CA CYS A 9 27.22 7.18 -2.42
C CYS A 9 25.83 7.67 -2.83
N ASP A 10 25.60 8.98 -2.80
CA ASP A 10 24.34 9.62 -3.22
C ASP A 10 24.16 9.56 -4.75
N GLN A 11 25.25 9.63 -5.51
CA GLN A 11 25.23 9.58 -6.98
C GLN A 11 25.35 8.16 -7.56
N CYS A 12 25.75 7.17 -6.75
CA CYS A 12 25.91 5.79 -7.19
C CYS A 12 24.55 5.09 -7.35
N HIS A 13 24.12 4.89 -8.60
CA HIS A 13 22.87 4.21 -8.95
C HIS A 13 22.71 2.84 -8.27
N ARG A 14 23.77 2.03 -8.25
CA ARG A 14 23.75 0.70 -7.60
C ARG A 14 23.45 0.79 -6.11
N CYS A 15 24.07 1.76 -5.43
CA CYS A 15 23.86 1.97 -3.99
C CYS A 15 22.46 2.50 -3.71
N GLN A 16 21.98 3.45 -4.51
CA GLN A 16 20.65 4.04 -4.32
C GLN A 16 19.52 3.05 -4.61
N ALA A 17 19.65 2.21 -5.65
CA ALA A 17 18.65 1.18 -5.96
C ALA A 17 18.61 0.05 -4.90
N ALA A 18 19.75 -0.31 -4.32
CA ALA A 18 19.83 -1.36 -3.30
C ALA A 18 19.41 -0.88 -1.90
N LYS A 19 19.64 0.41 -1.60
CA LYS A 19 19.15 1.03 -0.36
C LYS A 19 17.65 1.24 -0.51
N LYS A 20 16.84 0.64 0.36
CA LYS A 20 15.44 1.05 0.46
C LYS A 20 15.42 2.54 0.79
N PRO A 21 14.75 3.40 0.01
CA PRO A 21 14.59 4.79 0.40
C PRO A 21 13.90 4.79 1.76
N GLY A 22 14.59 5.27 2.79
CA GLY A 22 14.02 5.54 4.11
C GLY A 22 13.15 6.78 4.04
N VAL A 23 12.20 6.82 3.12
CA VAL A 23 11.14 7.82 3.16
C VAL A 23 10.23 7.34 4.27
N GLY A 24 10.17 8.12 5.36
CA GLY A 24 9.18 7.93 6.40
C GLY A 24 7.82 7.89 5.72
N VAL A 25 7.26 6.69 5.59
CA VAL A 25 5.94 6.49 5.01
C VAL A 25 4.99 7.12 6.00
N HIS A 26 4.66 8.39 5.75
CA HIS A 26 3.54 9.01 6.43
C HIS A 26 2.31 8.20 6.03
N GLN A 27 1.61 7.67 7.03
CA GLN A 27 0.31 7.08 6.79
C GLN A 27 -0.54 8.16 6.11
N PRO A 28 -1.22 7.83 5.00
CA PRO A 28 -2.22 8.73 4.45
C PRO A 28 -3.14 9.18 5.59
N PRO A 29 -3.59 10.45 5.62
CA PRO A 29 -4.63 10.84 6.56
C PRO A 29 -5.75 9.80 6.46
N GLY A 30 -6.18 9.26 7.61
CA GLY A 30 -7.12 8.14 7.65
C GLY A 30 -8.31 8.39 6.73
N HIS A 31 -8.83 7.35 6.10
CA HIS A 31 -10.01 7.44 5.23
C HIS A 31 -11.21 7.90 6.08
N LEU A 32 -11.45 9.21 6.13
CA LEU A 32 -12.46 9.86 6.96
C LEU A 32 -13.80 9.87 6.21
N ALA A 33 -14.56 8.78 6.32
CA ALA A 33 -15.98 8.81 5.99
C ALA A 33 -16.75 9.43 7.18
N THR A 34 -17.65 10.37 6.91
CA THR A 34 -18.47 11.10 7.87
C THR A 34 -19.93 10.64 7.90
N ALA A 35 -20.39 9.94 6.87
CA ALA A 35 -21.71 9.33 6.79
C ALA A 35 -21.66 7.95 6.08
N PRO A 36 -22.68 7.09 6.29
CA PRO A 36 -22.78 5.82 5.56
C PRO A 36 -22.76 6.02 4.04
N LEU A 37 -22.08 5.11 3.33
CA LEU A 37 -21.98 5.07 1.87
C LEU A 37 -21.21 6.24 1.23
N GLU A 38 -20.50 7.05 2.01
CA GLU A 38 -19.66 8.13 1.49
C GLU A 38 -18.38 7.60 0.84
N VAL A 39 -17.79 6.55 1.42
CA VAL A 39 -16.58 5.88 0.92
C VAL A 39 -16.75 4.38 1.04
N VAL A 40 -16.63 3.66 -0.09
CA VAL A 40 -16.69 2.20 -0.13
C VAL A 40 -15.33 1.66 -0.57
N ALA A 41 -14.76 0.77 0.23
CA ALA A 41 -13.59 -0.01 -0.14
C ALA A 41 -14.05 -1.28 -0.86
N MET A 42 -13.37 -1.61 -1.97
CA MET A 42 -13.67 -2.78 -2.78
C MET A 42 -12.38 -3.53 -3.07
N ASP A 43 -12.40 -4.84 -2.90
CA ASP A 43 -11.28 -5.70 -3.28
C ASP A 43 -11.78 -7.10 -3.64
N PHE A 44 -10.98 -7.84 -4.40
CA PHE A 44 -11.19 -9.26 -4.63
C PHE A 44 -10.25 -10.07 -3.75
N THR A 45 -10.78 -11.07 -3.05
CA THR A 45 -9.97 -12.07 -2.36
C THR A 45 -10.25 -13.46 -2.90
N LYS A 46 -9.22 -14.31 -2.90
CA LYS A 46 -9.35 -15.70 -3.34
C LYS A 46 -9.62 -16.60 -2.14
N LEU A 47 -10.69 -17.38 -2.22
CA LEU A 47 -11.01 -18.44 -1.27
C LEU A 47 -10.92 -19.81 -1.94
N GLU A 48 -11.12 -20.87 -1.15
CA GLU A 48 -11.24 -22.21 -1.71
C GLU A 48 -12.40 -22.29 -2.69
N VAL A 49 -12.20 -23.10 -3.73
CA VAL A 49 -13.16 -23.29 -4.82
C VAL A 49 -14.49 -23.79 -4.24
N SER A 50 -15.56 -23.04 -4.49
CA SER A 50 -16.91 -23.40 -4.11
C SER A 50 -17.41 -24.61 -4.90
N ALA A 51 -18.51 -25.22 -4.45
CA ALA A 51 -19.11 -26.37 -5.14
C ALA A 51 -19.51 -26.06 -6.61
N ASP A 52 -19.73 -24.79 -6.94
CA ASP A 52 -20.06 -24.29 -8.27
C ASP A 52 -18.84 -23.72 -9.03
N GLY A 53 -17.62 -23.95 -8.54
CA GLY A 53 -16.38 -23.69 -9.26
C GLY A 53 -15.85 -22.26 -9.18
N LYS A 54 -16.33 -21.43 -8.24
CA LYS A 54 -15.89 -20.04 -8.06
C LYS A 54 -14.90 -19.93 -6.91
N GLU A 55 -13.87 -19.08 -7.07
CA GLU A 55 -12.85 -18.84 -6.03
C GLU A 55 -12.72 -17.35 -5.65
N ASP A 56 -13.04 -16.44 -6.57
CA ASP A 56 -12.93 -15.00 -6.34
C ASP A 56 -14.16 -14.45 -5.62
N VAL A 57 -13.93 -13.80 -4.47
CA VAL A 57 -14.95 -13.13 -3.67
C VAL A 57 -14.72 -11.63 -3.74
N LEU A 58 -15.72 -10.91 -4.26
CA LEU A 58 -15.76 -9.45 -4.18
C LEU A 58 -16.17 -9.03 -2.77
N VAL A 59 -15.26 -8.36 -2.06
CA VAL A 59 -15.48 -7.78 -0.74
C VAL A 59 -15.81 -6.30 -0.92
N LEU A 60 -16.97 -5.88 -0.40
CA LEU A 60 -17.35 -4.48 -0.28
C LEU A 60 -17.43 -4.13 1.21
N THR A 61 -16.79 -3.04 1.59
CA THR A 61 -16.82 -2.52 2.96
C THR A 61 -17.14 -1.04 2.91
N ASP A 62 -18.21 -0.64 3.58
CA ASP A 62 -18.48 0.78 3.80
C ASP A 62 -17.53 1.28 4.89
N VAL A 63 -16.69 2.25 4.57
CA VAL A 63 -15.62 2.70 5.49
C VAL A 63 -16.20 3.23 6.81
N PHE A 64 -17.43 3.76 6.76
CA PHE A 64 -18.16 4.27 7.91
C PHE A 64 -18.75 3.15 8.79
N THR A 65 -19.57 2.25 8.22
CA THR A 65 -20.26 1.20 9.00
C THR A 65 -19.44 -0.08 9.24
N LYS A 66 -18.33 -0.28 8.53
CA LYS A 66 -17.53 -1.52 8.44
C LYS A 66 -18.28 -2.65 7.73
#